data_AF-A0A1M5QM68-F1
#
_entry.id   AF-A0A1M5QM68-F1
#
_cell.length_a   1.000
_cell.length_b   1.000
_cell.length_c   1.000
_cell.angle_alpha   90.00
_cell.angle_beta   90.00
_cell.angle_gamma   90.00
#
_symmetry.space_group_name_H-M   'P 1'
#
loop_
_entity.id
_entity.type
_entity.pdbx_description
1 polymer ?
#
loop_
_entity_poly.entity_id
_entity_poly.type
_entity_poly.pdbx_seq_one_letter_code
_entity_poly.pdbx_strand_id
1 'polypeptide(L)'
;MTEQRELLQKKIEAEREYAKDALDIQFKGVGYLLAANAAGIAGCMSLLKDYSTVPPLKGIGIFICLFGLGFISAIMGFLGTVSHHQGWMGSFLDHNDKGTRPNLYVIAAVAPIVISCLLLSGAILIMVAKFMWL
;
A
#
# COMPACT_ATOMS: atom_id res chain seq x y z
N MET A 1 40.76 -19.58 -4.30
CA MET A 1 40.19 -18.29 -4.76
C MET A 1 38.81 -18.46 -5.44
N THR A 2 38.52 -19.61 -6.04
CA THR A 2 37.21 -19.99 -6.60
C THR A 2 36.13 -20.22 -5.55
N GLU A 3 36.46 -20.89 -4.44
CA GLU A 3 35.52 -21.21 -3.35
C GLU A 3 34.85 -19.97 -2.71
N GLN A 4 35.59 -18.87 -2.56
CA GLN A 4 35.02 -17.62 -2.03
C GLN A 4 34.04 -16.95 -2.98
N ARG A 5 34.20 -17.13 -4.30
CA ARG A 5 33.26 -16.59 -5.29
C ARG A 5 31.96 -17.36 -5.27
N GLU A 6 32.01 -18.69 -5.12
CA GLU A 6 30.81 -19.53 -5.00
C GLU A 6 30.02 -19.21 -3.73
N LEU A 7 30.70 -19.00 -2.60
CA LEU A 7 30.06 -18.55 -1.35
C LEU A 7 29.43 -17.16 -1.48
N LEU A 8 30.09 -16.24 -2.17
CA LEU A 8 29.56 -14.89 -2.40
C LEU A 8 28.33 -14.93 -3.32
N GLN A 9 28.37 -15.74 -4.39
CA GLN A 9 27.23 -15.92 -5.29
C GLN A 9 26.03 -16.52 -4.57
N LYS A 10 26.22 -17.58 -3.76
CA LYS A 10 25.14 -18.15 -2.95
C LYS A 10 24.52 -17.14 -1.98
N LYS A 11 25.32 -16.27 -1.36
CA LYS A 11 24.79 -15.22 -0.49
C LYS A 11 23.97 -14.20 -1.27
N ILE A 12 24.45 -13.75 -2.41
CA ILE A 12 23.73 -12.80 -3.27
C ILE A 12 22.41 -13.41 -3.76
N GLU A 13 22.40 -14.68 -4.15
CA GLU A 13 21.20 -15.40 -4.56
C GLU A 13 20.18 -15.53 -3.42
N ALA A 14 20.63 -15.89 -2.21
CA ALA A 14 19.77 -15.98 -1.04
C ALA A 14 19.18 -14.62 -0.63
N GLU A 15 19.97 -13.54 -0.68
CA GLU A 15 19.47 -12.19 -0.42
C GLU A 15 18.47 -11.74 -1.48
N ARG A 16 18.67 -12.13 -2.75
CA ARG A 16 17.74 -11.83 -3.84
C ARG A 16 16.42 -12.56 -3.69
N GLU A 17 16.45 -13.83 -3.29
CA GLU A 17 15.24 -14.62 -3.03
C GLU A 17 14.44 -14.03 -1.88
N TYR A 18 15.11 -13.70 -0.76
CA TYR A 18 14.48 -13.04 0.38
C TYR A 18 13.87 -11.67 0.01
N ALA A 19 14.59 -10.87 -0.79
CA ALA A 19 14.09 -9.58 -1.24
C ALA A 19 12.85 -9.72 -2.14
N LYS A 20 12.83 -10.74 -3.02
CA LYS A 20 11.69 -11.02 -3.90
C LYS A 20 10.45 -11.42 -3.10
N ASP A 21 10.61 -12.30 -2.11
CA ASP A 21 9.49 -12.75 -1.27
C ASP A 21 8.89 -11.60 -0.44
N ALA A 22 9.73 -10.76 0.16
CA ALA A 22 9.28 -9.59 0.90
C ALA A 22 8.47 -8.62 0.01
N LEU A 23 8.88 -8.48 -1.25
CA LEU A 23 8.27 -7.58 -2.21
C LEU A 23 6.95 -8.14 -2.76
N ASP A 24 6.86 -9.44 -3.02
CA ASP A 24 5.62 -10.13 -3.38
C ASP A 24 4.56 -10.01 -2.28
N ILE A 25 4.97 -10.12 -1.01
CA ILE A 25 4.07 -9.89 0.14
C ILE A 25 3.57 -8.46 0.15
N GLN A 26 4.44 -7.47 -0.07
CA GLN A 26 4.05 -6.06 -0.12
C GLN A 26 3.07 -5.78 -1.27
N PHE A 27 3.33 -6.28 -2.48
CA PHE A 27 2.42 -6.08 -3.60
C PHE A 27 1.05 -6.72 -3.39
N LYS A 28 1.01 -7.94 -2.85
CA LYS A 28 -0.25 -8.59 -2.46
C LYS A 28 -1.00 -7.77 -1.41
N GLY A 29 -0.29 -7.30 -0.37
CA GLY A 29 -0.85 -6.46 0.69
C GLY A 29 -1.48 -5.17 0.16
N VAL A 30 -0.76 -4.45 -0.71
CA VAL A 30 -1.27 -3.23 -1.36
C VAL A 30 -2.45 -3.54 -2.27
N GLY A 31 -2.42 -4.67 -3.00
CA GLY A 31 -3.54 -5.13 -3.81
C GLY A 31 -4.81 -5.38 -2.99
N TYR A 32 -4.70 -6.05 -1.83
CA TYR A 32 -5.81 -6.24 -0.92
C TYR A 32 -6.34 -4.91 -0.37
N LEU A 33 -5.44 -3.99 -0.02
CA LEU A 33 -5.82 -2.67 0.51
C LEU A 33 -6.56 -1.83 -0.54
N LEU A 34 -6.12 -1.90 -1.80
CA LEU A 34 -6.78 -1.26 -2.93
C LEU A 34 -8.19 -1.82 -3.14
N ALA A 35 -8.33 -3.16 -3.15
CA ALA A 35 -9.61 -3.83 -3.29
C ALA A 35 -10.56 -3.51 -2.14
N ALA A 36 -10.08 -3.46 -0.90
CA ALA A 36 -10.87 -3.13 0.28
C ALA A 36 -11.42 -1.69 0.22
N ASN A 37 -10.56 -0.71 -0.11
CA ASN A 37 -11.00 0.67 -0.27
C ASN A 37 -12.00 0.82 -1.45
N ALA A 38 -11.76 0.14 -2.57
CA ALA A 38 -12.68 0.15 -3.71
C ALA A 38 -14.05 -0.44 -3.36
N ALA A 39 -14.07 -1.57 -2.63
CA ALA A 39 -15.30 -2.18 -2.14
C ALA A 39 -16.05 -1.24 -1.17
N GLY A 40 -15.33 -0.57 -0.28
CA GLY A 40 -15.88 0.44 0.63
C GLY A 40 -16.54 1.60 -0.13
N ILE A 41 -15.88 2.14 -1.16
CA ILE A 41 -16.43 3.20 -2.03
C ILE A 41 -17.69 2.71 -2.74
N ALA A 42 -17.65 1.52 -3.36
CA ALA A 42 -18.78 0.95 -4.08
C ALA A 42 -20.00 0.72 -3.14
N GLY A 43 -19.75 0.26 -1.91
CA GLY A 43 -20.78 0.15 -0.88
C GLY A 43 -21.37 1.51 -0.51
N CYS A 44 -20.52 2.53 -0.30
CA CYS A 44 -20.98 3.89 0.00
C CYS A 44 -21.77 4.51 -1.16
N MET A 45 -21.37 4.28 -2.41
CA MET A 45 -22.12 4.74 -3.59
C MET A 45 -23.49 4.07 -3.71
N SER A 46 -23.58 2.78 -3.36
CA SER A 46 -24.85 2.05 -3.38
C SER A 46 -25.82 2.64 -2.35
N LEU A 47 -25.33 2.97 -1.16
CA LEU A 47 -26.09 3.63 -0.10
C LEU A 47 -26.45 5.08 -0.42
N LEU A 48 -25.67 5.76 -1.27
CA LEU A 48 -25.95 7.14 -1.68
C LEU A 48 -27.28 7.27 -2.43
N LYS A 49 -27.76 6.20 -3.05
CA LYS A 49 -29.06 6.17 -3.75
C LYS A 49 -30.25 6.37 -2.82
N ASP A 50 -30.13 5.93 -1.57
CA ASP A 50 -31.18 6.04 -0.54
C ASP A 50 -30.97 7.25 0.39
N TYR A 51 -30.02 8.13 0.08
CA TYR A 51 -29.62 9.24 0.94
C TYR A 51 -30.76 10.23 1.27
N SER A 52 -31.75 10.37 0.41
CA SER A 52 -32.89 11.30 0.61
C SER A 52 -33.97 10.76 1.55
N THR A 53 -34.07 9.43 1.70
CA THR A 53 -35.18 8.76 2.39
C THR A 53 -34.82 8.30 3.80
N VAL A 54 -33.53 8.12 4.13
CA VAL A 54 -33.10 7.62 5.45
C VAL A 54 -32.26 8.67 6.22
N PRO A 55 -32.80 9.27 7.31
CA PRO A 55 -32.06 10.20 8.18
C PRO A 55 -30.70 9.67 8.70
N PRO A 56 -30.53 8.37 9.04
CA PRO A 56 -29.25 7.82 9.49
C PRO A 56 -28.13 7.92 8.46
N LEU A 57 -28.46 8.00 7.17
CA LEU A 57 -27.49 8.03 6.07
C LEU A 57 -26.88 9.42 5.85
N LYS A 58 -27.40 10.48 6.50
CA LYS A 58 -26.77 11.82 6.47
C LYS A 58 -25.33 11.75 6.97
N GLY A 59 -24.40 12.27 6.17
CA GLY A 59 -22.96 12.24 6.44
C GLY A 59 -22.18 11.12 5.75
N ILE A 60 -22.80 10.32 4.86
CA ILE A 60 -22.09 9.25 4.14
C ILE A 60 -20.92 9.75 3.28
N GLY A 61 -20.96 11.02 2.86
CA GLY A 61 -19.88 11.67 2.12
C GLY A 61 -18.54 11.66 2.85
N ILE A 62 -18.53 11.69 4.18
CA ILE A 62 -17.28 11.63 4.98
C ILE A 62 -16.61 10.26 4.79
N PHE A 63 -17.39 9.18 4.72
CA PHE A 63 -16.86 7.84 4.48
C PHE A 63 -16.32 7.71 3.05
N ILE A 64 -17.02 8.26 2.05
CA ILE A 64 -16.53 8.31 0.67
C ILE A 64 -15.19 9.05 0.59
N CYS A 65 -15.04 10.18 1.27
CA CYS A 65 -13.78 10.91 1.35
C CYS A 65 -12.68 10.10 2.05
N LEU A 66 -12.98 9.42 3.16
CA LEU A 66 -12.02 8.58 3.89
C LEU A 66 -11.52 7.41 3.05
N PHE A 67 -12.42 6.65 2.42
CA PHE A 67 -12.03 5.57 1.52
C PHE A 67 -11.32 6.08 0.27
N GLY A 68 -11.75 7.23 -0.28
CA GLY A 68 -11.09 7.86 -1.43
C GLY A 68 -9.66 8.29 -1.12
N LEU A 69 -9.42 8.94 0.03
CA LEU A 69 -8.07 9.30 0.49
C LEU A 69 -7.23 8.07 0.78
N GLY A 70 -7.80 7.04 1.42
CA GLY A 70 -7.16 5.75 1.64
C GLY A 70 -6.76 5.07 0.33
N PHE A 71 -7.61 5.12 -0.69
CA PHE A 71 -7.37 4.58 -2.02
C PHE A 71 -6.24 5.31 -2.76
N ILE A 72 -6.27 6.64 -2.79
CA ILE A 72 -5.20 7.46 -3.40
C ILE A 72 -3.87 7.22 -2.69
N SER A 73 -3.88 7.14 -1.36
CA SER A 73 -2.69 6.84 -0.57
C SER A 73 -2.13 5.45 -0.90
N ALA A 74 -2.99 4.42 -1.03
CA ALA A 74 -2.55 3.09 -1.45
C ALA A 74 -1.93 3.08 -2.86
N ILE A 75 -2.48 3.83 -3.81
CA ILE A 75 -1.90 3.99 -5.15
C ILE A 75 -0.52 4.64 -5.09
N MET A 76 -0.35 5.69 -4.28
CA MET A 76 0.95 6.35 -4.11
C MET A 76 1.99 5.39 -3.52
N GLY A 77 1.61 4.55 -2.55
CA GLY A 77 2.49 3.50 -2.01
C GLY A 77 2.84 2.43 -3.05
N PHE A 78 1.88 2.03 -3.88
CA PHE A 78 2.11 1.12 -5.01
C PHE A 78 3.13 1.69 -6.00
N LEU A 79 2.92 2.92 -6.46
CA LEU A 79 3.81 3.61 -7.41
C LEU A 79 5.21 3.82 -6.83
N GLY A 80 5.31 4.13 -5.54
CA GLY A 80 6.58 4.23 -4.84
C GLY A 80 7.35 2.91 -4.84
N THR A 81 6.65 1.80 -4.57
CA THR A 81 7.24 0.45 -4.55
C THR A 81 7.69 0.00 -5.94
N VAL A 82 6.89 0.28 -6.98
CA VAL A 82 7.24 -0.01 -8.39
C VAL A 82 8.44 0.81 -8.85
N SER A 83 8.48 2.10 -8.52
CA SER A 83 9.59 3.00 -8.89
C SER A 83 10.90 2.58 -8.24
N HIS A 84 10.84 2.16 -6.97
CA HIS A 84 12.00 1.60 -6.27
C HIS A 84 12.50 0.32 -6.94
N HIS A 85 11.60 -0.58 -7.36
CA HIS A 85 11.97 -1.80 -8.06
C HIS A 85 12.63 -1.53 -9.42
N GLN A 86 12.11 -0.58 -10.20
CA GLN A 86 12.72 -0.18 -11.47
C GLN A 86 14.11 0.45 -11.28
N GLY A 87 14.27 1.31 -10.25
CA GLY A 87 15.56 1.90 -9.91
C GLY A 87 16.59 0.89 -9.42
N TRP A 88 16.16 -0.13 -8.67
CA TRP A 88 17.02 -1.22 -8.21
C TRP A 88 17.53 -2.07 -9.39
N MET A 89 16.66 -2.39 -10.35
CA MET A 89 17.06 -3.13 -11.56
C MET A 89 17.96 -2.30 -12.49
N GLY A 90 17.76 -0.98 -12.57
CA GLY A 90 18.63 -0.08 -13.33
C GLY A 90 20.03 0.06 -12.73
N SER A 91 20.15 0.11 -11.40
CA SER A 91 21.42 0.24 -10.69
C SER A 91 22.28 -1.03 -10.70
N PHE A 92 21.72 -2.20 -11.02
CA PHE A 92 22.52 -3.40 -11.32
C PHE A 92 23.23 -3.34 -12.68
N LEU A 93 22.71 -2.55 -13.63
CA LEU A 93 23.32 -2.36 -14.95
C LEU A 93 24.37 -1.25 -14.95
N ASP A 94 24.28 -0.31 -14.01
CA ASP A 94 25.19 0.82 -13.90
C ASP A 94 26.11 0.65 -12.68
N HIS A 95 27.28 0.05 -12.89
CA HIS A 95 28.25 -0.32 -11.86
C HIS A 95 29.02 0.89 -11.27
N ASN A 96 28.39 2.08 -11.23
CA ASN A 96 29.07 3.33 -10.91
C ASN A 96 28.16 4.40 -10.30
N ASP A 97 27.27 4.06 -9.37
CA ASP A 97 26.71 5.11 -8.52
C ASP A 97 26.70 4.82 -7.02
N LYS A 98 27.19 5.82 -6.30
CA LYS A 98 27.60 5.81 -4.91
C LYS A 98 26.35 5.88 -4.05
N GLY A 99 26.25 4.92 -3.14
CA GLY A 99 25.12 4.81 -2.22
C GLY A 99 24.90 6.10 -1.43
N THR A 100 23.70 6.66 -1.55
CA THR A 100 23.00 7.57 -0.61
C THR A 100 21.68 7.87 -1.35
N ARG A 101 20.52 7.22 -1.13
CA ARG A 101 19.59 7.37 0.01
C ARG A 101 18.51 6.25 -0.03
N PRO A 102 18.80 4.99 0.35
CA PRO A 102 17.77 3.93 0.35
C PRO A 102 16.63 4.23 1.34
N ASN A 103 16.94 4.90 2.45
CA ASN A 103 15.98 5.07 3.54
C ASN A 103 14.83 6.03 3.19
N LEU A 104 15.07 7.09 2.41
CA LEU A 104 14.03 8.07 2.08
C LEU A 104 12.97 7.50 1.13
N TYR A 105 13.39 6.69 0.16
CA TYR A 105 12.48 6.04 -0.79
C TYR A 105 11.69 4.90 -0.13
N VAL A 106 12.33 4.13 0.76
CA VAL A 106 11.63 3.09 1.54
C VAL A 106 10.58 3.73 2.46
N ILE A 107 10.91 4.83 3.14
CA ILE A 107 9.93 5.59 3.93
C ILE A 107 8.80 6.12 3.04
N ALA A 108 9.12 6.67 1.86
CA ALA A 108 8.13 7.19 0.93
C ALA A 108 7.21 6.11 0.33
N ALA A 109 7.68 4.87 0.22
CA ALA A 109 6.88 3.74 -0.26
C ALA A 109 6.02 3.12 0.86
N VAL A 110 6.55 3.02 2.08
CA VAL A 110 5.88 2.34 3.21
C VAL A 110 4.91 3.25 3.96
N ALA A 111 5.26 4.52 4.17
CA ALA A 111 4.42 5.50 4.86
C ALA A 111 2.99 5.60 4.28
N PRO A 112 2.77 5.73 2.95
CA PRO A 112 1.43 5.79 2.40
C PRO A 112 0.63 4.49 2.59
N ILE A 113 1.29 3.33 2.62
CA ILE A 113 0.62 2.04 2.89
C ILE A 113 0.09 2.02 4.32
N VAL A 114 0.90 2.46 5.29
CA VAL A 114 0.50 2.54 6.70
C VAL A 114 -0.64 3.55 6.88
N ILE A 115 -0.55 4.73 6.25
CA ILE A 115 -1.59 5.76 6.30
C ILE A 115 -2.91 5.21 5.72
N SER A 116 -2.87 4.53 4.57
CA SER A 116 -4.06 3.92 3.97
C SER A 116 -4.67 2.85 4.88
N CYS A 117 -3.85 2.04 5.55
CA CYS A 117 -4.32 1.05 6.51
C CYS A 117 -5.02 1.70 7.72
N LEU A 118 -4.46 2.77 8.28
CA LEU A 118 -5.06 3.53 9.37
C LEU A 118 -6.38 4.20 8.96
N LEU A 119 -6.44 4.78 7.77
CA LEU A 119 -7.66 5.39 7.22
C LEU A 119 -8.76 4.35 7.02
N LEU A 120 -8.43 3.18 6.46
CA LEU A 120 -9.38 2.08 6.30
C LEU A 120 -9.91 1.60 7.66
N SER A 121 -9.02 1.36 8.61
CA SER A 121 -9.36 0.91 9.96
C SER A 121 -10.26 1.93 10.68
N GLY A 122 -9.91 3.21 10.60
CA GLY A 122 -10.69 4.31 11.15
C GLY A 122 -12.08 4.42 10.52
N ALA A 123 -12.18 4.29 9.19
CA ALA A 123 -13.45 4.32 8.47
C ALA A 123 -14.38 3.17 8.91
N ILE A 124 -13.84 1.96 9.07
CA ILE A 124 -14.59 0.79 9.56
C ILE A 124 -15.05 1.01 11.01
N LEU A 125 -14.17 1.46 11.89
CA LEU A 125 -14.51 1.73 13.29
C LEU A 125 -15.62 2.78 13.43
N ILE A 126 -15.53 3.88 12.67
CA ILE A 126 -16.55 4.93 12.68
C ILE A 126 -17.88 4.39 12.14
N MET A 127 -17.86 3.54 11.10
CA MET A 127 -19.09 2.91 10.60
C MET A 127 -19.73 2.01 11.66
N VAL A 128 -18.95 1.13 12.30
CA VAL A 128 -19.44 0.22 13.34
C VAL A 128 -19.99 0.99 14.53
N ALA A 129 -19.25 2.01 15.01
CA ALA A 129 -19.69 2.85 16.12
C ALA A 129 -21.00 3.60 15.79
N LYS A 130 -21.12 4.13 14.57
CA LYS A 130 -22.34 4.79 14.11
C LYS A 130 -23.52 3.81 14.05
N PHE A 131 -23.29 2.58 13.58
CA PHE A 131 -24.33 1.55 13.48
C PHE A 131 -24.73 0.97 14.85
N MET A 132 -23.81 0.90 15.82
CA MET A 132 -24.10 0.47 17.19
C MET A 132 -24.86 1.50 18.02
N TRP A 133 -24.72 2.79 17.70
CA TRP A 133 -25.43 3.87 18.41
C TRP A 133 -26.83 4.14 17.84
N LEU A 134 -27.12 3.64 16.62
CA LEU A 134 -28.42 3.73 15.96
C LEU A 134 -29.36 2.60 16.41
#